data_AF-A0A060CL73-F1
#
_entry.id   AF-A0A060CL73-F1
#
_cell.length_a   1.000
_cell.length_b   1.000
_cell.length_c   1.000
_cell.angle_alpha   90.00
_cell.angle_beta   90.00
_cell.angle_gamma   90.00
#
_symmetry.space_group_name_H-M   'P 1'
#
loop_
_entity.id
_entity.type
_entity.pdbx_description
1 polymer ?
#
loop_
_entity_poly.entity_id
_entity_poly.type
_entity_poly.pdbx_seq_one_letter_code
_entity_poly.pdbx_strand_id
1 'polypeptide(L)'
;MTEYTIPPATDADVRRALDLAVAQVRRNLPAFTYASQNHSSVGNFYPAVANDQWTSGFWPGEIWLAYEHTRDPFCATLGTIQVQSMLHASKPDRDRSP
;
A
#
# COMPACT_ATOMS: atom_id res chain seq x y z
N MET A 1 27.19 -14.85 29.78
CA MET A 1 26.25 -14.22 28.82
C MET A 1 27.00 -14.06 27.52
N THR A 2 26.58 -14.75 26.46
CA THR A 2 27.13 -14.53 25.12
C THR A 2 26.41 -13.32 24.54
N GLU A 3 27.14 -12.28 24.14
CA GLU A 3 26.55 -11.18 23.37
C GLU A 3 26.01 -11.72 22.04
N TYR A 4 24.72 -11.53 21.80
CA TYR A 4 24.10 -11.82 20.51
C TYR A 4 24.10 -10.54 19.69
N THR A 5 24.94 -10.49 18.65
CA THR A 5 24.98 -9.38 17.69
C THR A 5 24.20 -9.76 16.43
N ILE A 6 23.23 -8.94 16.04
CA ILE A 6 22.54 -9.09 14.76
C ILE A 6 23.45 -8.54 13.66
N PRO A 7 23.81 -9.34 12.64
CA PRO A 7 24.63 -8.86 11.55
C PRO A 7 23.88 -7.79 10.73
N PRO A 8 24.58 -6.78 10.20
CA PRO A 8 23.95 -5.77 9.35
C PRO A 8 23.38 -6.43 8.09
N ALA A 9 22.25 -5.90 7.60
CA ALA A 9 21.65 -6.38 6.36
C ALA A 9 22.58 -6.12 5.18
N THR A 10 22.71 -7.12 4.31
CA THR A 10 23.45 -6.96 3.05
C THR A 10 22.55 -6.38 1.97
N ASP A 11 23.14 -5.82 0.91
CA ASP A 11 22.38 -5.37 -0.26
C ASP A 11 21.54 -6.50 -0.90
N ALA A 12 22.02 -7.75 -0.81
CA ALA A 12 21.30 -8.91 -1.29
C ALA A 12 20.06 -9.22 -0.43
N ASP A 13 20.17 -9.07 0.89
CA ASP A 13 19.03 -9.21 1.80
C ASP A 13 17.98 -8.13 1.57
N VAL A 14 18.43 -6.88 1.41
CA VAL A 14 17.55 -5.74 1.11
C VAL A 14 16.81 -5.96 -0.21
N ARG A 15 17.53 -6.34 -1.29
CA ARG A 15 16.91 -6.60 -2.59
C ARG A 15 15.88 -7.72 -2.51
N ARG A 16 16.21 -8.83 -1.86
CA ARG A 16 15.29 -9.96 -1.67
C ARG A 16 14.05 -9.56 -0.87
N ALA A 17 14.20 -8.75 0.17
CA ALA A 17 13.07 -8.26 0.96
C ALA A 17 12.16 -7.35 0.13
N LEU A 18 12.73 -6.45 -0.68
CA LEU A 18 11.96 -5.58 -1.58
C LEU A 18 11.21 -6.39 -2.64
N ASP A 19 11.84 -7.40 -3.25
CA ASP A 19 11.19 -8.25 -4.24
C ASP A 19 10.00 -9.02 -3.64
N LEU A 20 10.13 -9.51 -2.39
CA LEU A 20 9.03 -10.13 -1.66
C LEU A 20 7.90 -9.14 -1.34
N ALA A 21 8.23 -7.92 -0.93
CA ALA A 21 7.25 -6.87 -0.66
C ALA A 21 6.47 -6.50 -1.94
N VAL A 22 7.16 -6.30 -3.05
CA VAL A 22 6.54 -6.07 -4.37
C VAL A 22 5.61 -7.20 -4.76
N ALA A 23 6.03 -8.46 -4.56
CA ALA A 23 5.17 -9.61 -4.84
C ALA A 23 3.89 -9.58 -3.99
N GLN A 24 3.98 -9.17 -2.72
CA GLN A 24 2.81 -9.00 -1.87
C GLN A 24 1.89 -7.87 -2.35
N VAL A 25 2.46 -6.72 -2.72
CA VAL A 25 1.69 -5.60 -3.30
C VAL A 25 0.93 -6.10 -4.53
N ARG A 26 1.60 -6.75 -5.48
CA ARG A 26 0.98 -7.30 -6.70
C ARG A 26 -0.17 -8.27 -6.41
N ARG A 27 -0.04 -9.13 -5.39
CA ARG A 27 -1.11 -10.04 -4.96
C ARG A 27 -2.33 -9.28 -4.42
N ASN A 28 -2.10 -8.18 -3.74
CA ASN A 28 -3.14 -7.40 -3.06
C ASN A 28 -3.84 -6.40 -4.01
N LEU A 29 -3.17 -5.93 -5.06
CA LEU A 29 -3.68 -4.93 -6.02
C LEU A 29 -5.14 -5.16 -6.48
N PRO A 30 -5.55 -6.38 -6.91
CA PRO A 30 -6.92 -6.61 -7.34
C PRO A 30 -7.98 -6.39 -6.25
N ALA A 31 -7.64 -6.68 -4.98
CA ALA A 31 -8.56 -6.56 -3.86
C ALA A 31 -8.74 -5.11 -3.37
N PHE A 32 -7.77 -4.24 -3.65
CA PHE A 32 -7.72 -2.88 -3.11
C PHE A 32 -7.65 -1.79 -4.19
N THR A 33 -8.01 -2.10 -5.44
CA THR A 33 -7.96 -1.11 -6.54
C THR A 33 -8.84 0.13 -6.27
N TYR A 34 -9.96 -0.04 -5.57
CA TYR A 34 -10.91 1.03 -5.22
C TYR A 34 -11.19 1.13 -3.71
N ALA A 35 -10.36 0.49 -2.89
CA ALA A 35 -10.50 0.42 -1.44
C ALA A 35 -9.12 0.48 -0.78
N SER A 36 -9.04 0.85 0.49
CA SER A 36 -7.80 0.85 1.25
C SER A 36 -7.70 -0.38 2.14
N GLN A 37 -6.48 -0.71 2.58
CA GLN A 37 -6.29 -1.69 3.64
C GLN A 37 -6.71 -1.08 4.98
N ASN A 38 -7.44 -1.84 5.80
CA ASN A 38 -7.72 -1.45 7.17
C ASN A 38 -6.42 -1.24 7.97
N HIS A 39 -6.46 -0.46 9.05
CA HIS A 39 -5.30 -0.25 9.92
C HIS A 39 -4.91 -1.51 10.73
N SER A 40 -5.81 -2.50 10.84
CA SER A 40 -5.59 -3.77 11.54
C SER A 40 -5.97 -4.96 10.67
N SER A 41 -5.14 -6.02 10.69
CA SER A 41 -5.45 -7.29 10.03
C SER A 41 -6.39 -8.16 10.88
N VAL A 42 -7.23 -8.95 10.23
CA VAL A 42 -8.03 -10.01 10.85
C VAL A 42 -7.62 -11.33 10.20
N GLY A 43 -7.06 -12.26 10.98
CA GLY A 43 -6.58 -13.54 10.45
C GLY A 43 -5.49 -13.41 9.39
N ASN A 44 -4.52 -12.50 9.58
CA ASN A 44 -3.44 -12.17 8.65
C ASN A 44 -3.87 -11.60 7.29
N PHE A 45 -5.13 -11.18 7.17
CA PHE A 45 -5.64 -10.46 6.00
C PHE A 45 -6.12 -9.08 6.41
N TYR A 46 -5.85 -8.07 5.59
CA TYR A 46 -6.35 -6.72 5.81
C TYR A 46 -7.72 -6.56 5.14
N PRO A 47 -8.81 -6.35 5.90
CA PRO A 47 -10.11 -6.07 5.29
C PRO A 47 -10.04 -4.81 4.43
N ALA A 48 -10.77 -4.81 3.31
CA ALA A 48 -10.95 -3.62 2.49
C ALA A 48 -11.83 -2.61 3.23
N VAL A 49 -11.41 -1.34 3.28
CA VAL A 49 -12.15 -0.22 3.85
C VAL A 49 -12.30 0.89 2.81
N ALA A 50 -13.26 1.78 3.03
CA ALA A 50 -13.41 2.97 2.21
C ALA A 50 -12.15 3.86 2.27
N ASN A 51 -11.91 4.63 1.22
CA ASN A 51 -10.75 5.53 1.09
C ASN A 51 -10.95 6.86 1.87
N ASP A 52 -11.52 6.77 3.07
CA ASP A 52 -11.87 7.92 3.95
C ASP A 52 -11.19 7.84 5.33
N GLN A 53 -10.45 6.77 5.61
CA GLN A 53 -9.69 6.62 6.86
C GLN A 53 -8.35 7.34 6.83
N TRP A 54 -7.84 7.70 8.01
CA TRP A 54 -6.53 8.34 8.17
C TRP A 54 -5.35 7.51 7.65
N THR A 55 -5.51 6.17 7.54
CA THR A 55 -4.50 5.25 6.99
C THR A 55 -4.61 5.03 5.48
N SER A 56 -5.64 5.56 4.83
CA SER A 56 -5.91 5.28 3.40
C SER A 56 -4.79 5.74 2.47
N GLY A 57 -3.92 6.67 2.93
CA GLY A 57 -2.76 7.14 2.17
C GLY A 57 -1.57 6.18 2.15
N PHE A 58 -1.49 5.20 3.06
CA PHE A 58 -0.34 4.29 3.11
C PHE A 58 -0.31 3.31 1.93
N TRP A 59 -1.46 2.73 1.61
CA TRP A 59 -1.57 1.78 0.49
C TRP A 59 -1.16 2.33 -0.88
N PRO A 60 -1.62 3.51 -1.34
CA PRO A 60 -1.08 4.12 -2.56
C PRO A 60 0.42 4.40 -2.47
N GLY A 61 0.93 4.76 -1.30
CA GLY A 61 2.37 4.93 -1.06
C GLY A 61 3.16 3.65 -1.32
N GLU A 62 2.69 2.50 -0.82
CA GLU A 62 3.31 1.20 -1.07
C GLU A 62 3.33 0.83 -2.57
N ILE A 63 2.27 1.16 -3.31
CA ILE A 63 2.21 0.95 -4.76
C ILE A 63 3.25 1.81 -5.49
N TRP A 64 3.42 3.08 -5.09
CA TRP A 64 4.42 3.96 -5.67
C TRP A 64 5.85 3.51 -5.36
N LEU A 65 6.14 3.06 -4.14
CA LEU A 65 7.44 2.49 -3.79
C LEU A 65 7.74 1.21 -4.60
N ALA A 66 6.73 0.37 -4.81
CA ALA A 66 6.86 -0.80 -5.68
C ALA A 66 7.15 -0.40 -7.14
N TYR A 67 6.52 0.68 -7.64
CA TYR A 67 6.84 1.24 -8.95
C TYR A 67 8.27 1.78 -9.01
N GLU A 68 8.76 2.49 -8.00
CA GLU A 68 10.13 3.03 -8.00
C GLU A 68 11.18 1.94 -8.08
N HIS A 69 10.98 0.83 -7.34
CA HIS A 69 11.87 -0.33 -7.32
C HIS A 69 11.84 -1.13 -8.64
N THR A 70 10.66 -1.33 -9.23
CA THR A 70 10.48 -2.24 -10.38
C THR A 70 10.36 -1.57 -11.73
N ARG A 71 9.99 -0.28 -11.76
CA ARG A 71 9.53 0.47 -12.94
C ARG A 71 8.36 -0.19 -13.68
N ASP A 72 7.55 -0.98 -12.98
CA ASP A 72 6.38 -1.65 -13.54
C ASP A 72 5.24 -0.65 -13.80
N PRO A 73 4.85 -0.41 -15.07
CA PRO A 73 3.79 0.55 -15.40
C PRO A 73 2.41 0.17 -14.83
N PHE A 74 2.20 -1.11 -14.49
CA PHE A 74 0.96 -1.55 -13.85
C PHE A 74 0.81 -0.94 -12.44
N CYS A 75 1.91 -0.86 -11.68
CA CYS A 75 1.93 -0.20 -10.37
C CYS A 75 1.62 1.29 -10.50
N ALA A 76 2.22 2.00 -11.47
CA ALA A 76 1.94 3.42 -11.70
C ALA A 76 0.47 3.69 -12.07
N THR A 77 -0.11 2.83 -12.89
CA THR A 77 -1.53 2.92 -13.30
C THR A 77 -2.46 2.79 -12.09
N LEU A 78 -2.25 1.76 -11.27
CA LEU A 78 -3.09 1.51 -10.10
C LEU A 78 -2.88 2.52 -8.98
N GLY A 79 -1.63 2.97 -8.75
CA GLY A 79 -1.34 4.05 -7.82
C GLY A 79 -2.07 5.35 -8.21
N THR A 80 -2.16 5.64 -9.50
CA THR A 80 -2.92 6.79 -10.01
C THR A 80 -4.43 6.65 -9.74
N ILE A 81 -5.02 5.47 -10.02
CA ILE A 81 -6.43 5.18 -9.73
C ILE A 81 -6.73 5.36 -8.24
N GLN A 82 -5.85 4.87 -7.37
CA GLN A 82 -6.00 4.97 -5.92
C GLN A 82 -6.02 6.44 -5.46
N VAL A 83 -5.07 7.26 -5.93
CA VAL A 83 -5.01 8.70 -5.60
C VAL A 83 -6.25 9.43 -6.12
N GLN A 84 -6.73 9.11 -7.32
CA GLN A 84 -7.96 9.69 -7.86
C GLN A 84 -9.20 9.33 -7.05
N SER A 85 -9.26 8.11 -6.52
CA SER A 85 -10.35 7.66 -5.64
C SER A 85 -10.34 8.44 -4.31
N MET A 86 -9.17 8.65 -3.70
CA MET A 86 -9.05 9.47 -2.49
C MET A 86 -9.48 10.93 -2.72
N LEU A 87 -9.09 11.53 -3.86
CA LEU A 87 -9.50 12.89 -4.24
C LEU A 87 -11.01 13.03 -4.46
N HIS A 88 -11.72 11.94 -4.77
CA HIS A 88 -13.18 11.94 -4.81
C HIS A 88 -13.78 11.85 -3.41
N ALA A 89 -13.27 10.95 -2.56
CA ALA A 89 -13.73 10.79 -1.18
C ALA A 89 -13.52 12.05 -0.32
N SER A 90 -12.47 12.82 -0.59
CA SER A 90 -12.17 14.05 0.14
C SER A 90 -12.96 15.28 -0.31
N LYS A 91 -13.76 15.19 -1.40
CA LYS A 91 -14.63 16.31 -1.79
C LYS A 91 -15.86 16.31 -0.88
N PRO A 92 -16.15 17.40 -0.16
CA PRO A 92 -17.40 17.49 0.59
C PRO A 92 -18.57 17.39 -0.39
N ASP A 93 -19.59 16.62 -0.01
CA ASP A 93 -20.88 16.60 -0.69
C ASP A 93 -21.44 18.04 -0.69
N ARG A 94 -21.33 18.72 -1.83
CA ARG A 94 -21.85 20.09 -1.98
C ARG A 94 -23.37 20.10 -2.21
N ASP A 95 -24.05 18.95 -2.13
CA ASP A 95 -25.48 18.83 -2.47
C ASP A 95 -26.37 18.41 -1.29
N ARG A 96 -25.82 18.25 -0.08
CA ARG A 96 -26.61 18.09 1.13
C ARG A 96 -26.81 19.44 1.82
N SER A 97 -27.76 20.22 1.30
CA SER A 97 -28.36 21.33 2.05
C SER A 97 -29.21 20.79 3.22
N PRO A 98 -29.30 21.52 4.35
CA PRO A 98 -30.07 21.11 5.53
C PRO A 98 -31.58 21.00 5.27
#